data_AF-A0A832XKR9-F1
#
_entry.id   AF-A0A832XKR9-F1
#
_cell.length_a   1.000
_cell.length_b   1.000
_cell.length_c   1.000
_cell.angle_alpha   90.00
_cell.angle_beta   90.00
_cell.angle_gamma   90.00
#
_symmetry.space_group_name_H-M   'P 1'
#
loop_
_entity.id
_entity.type
_entity.pdbx_description
1 polymer ?
#
loop_
_entity_poly.entity_id
_entity_poly.type
_entity_poly.pdbx_seq_one_letter_code
_entity_poly.pdbx_strand_id
1 'polypeptide(L)' 'MKKTAKHFLIKRKGHLEAYDERKVYGSVYGACMTVGMSEHECELVARHVSSKVTTSVKQKKIKTTGQITKKAV' A
#
# COMPACT_ATOMS: atom_id res chain seq x y z
N MET A 1 -14.80 19.91 -9.79
CA MET A 1 -14.24 19.24 -8.58
C MET A 1 -13.52 17.97 -9.02
N LYS A 2 -12.19 17.86 -8.84
CA LYS A 2 -11.43 16.66 -9.24
C LYS A 2 -11.68 15.52 -8.24
N LYS A 3 -12.29 14.42 -8.68
CA LYS A 3 -12.46 13.19 -7.88
C LYS A 3 -11.06 12.64 -7.54
N THR A 4 -10.66 12.71 -6.27
CA THR A 4 -9.49 11.99 -5.76
C THR A 4 -9.80 10.50 -5.78
N ALA A 5 -9.16 9.76 -6.70
CA ALA A 5 -9.28 8.32 -6.77
C ALA A 5 -8.70 7.72 -5.48
N LYS A 6 -9.55 7.07 -4.66
CA LYS A 6 -9.09 6.29 -3.52
C LYS A 6 -8.56 4.95 -4.04
N HIS A 7 -7.29 4.66 -3.74
CA HIS A 7 -6.71 3.34 -4.00
C HIS A 7 -7.13 2.40 -2.87
N PHE A 8 -7.66 1.23 -3.21
CA PHE A 8 -8.10 0.20 -2.27
C PHE A 8 -7.22 -1.04 -2.36
N LEU A 9 -6.77 -1.57 -1.23
CA LEU A 9 -6.08 -2.85 -1.13
C LEU A 9 -7.05 -3.95 -0.72
N ILE A 10 -6.88 -5.15 -1.28
CA ILE A 10 -7.63 -6.35 -0.87
C ILE A 10 -6.93 -6.96 0.37
N LYS A 11 -7.66 -7.08 1.48
CA LYS A 11 -7.19 -7.75 2.71
C LYS A 11 -7.32 -9.27 2.58
N ARG A 12 -6.69 -10.02 3.49
CA ARG A 12 -6.63 -11.51 3.51
C ARG A 12 -8.00 -12.24 3.52
N LYS A 13 -9.12 -11.53 3.68
CA LYS A 13 -10.51 -12.04 3.61
C LYS A 13 -11.36 -11.42 2.49
N GLY A 14 -10.72 -10.81 1.47
CA GLY A 14 -11.43 -10.19 0.34
C GLY A 14 -11.99 -8.79 0.60
N HIS A 15 -11.92 -8.28 1.83
CA HIS A 15 -12.35 -6.91 2.14
C HIS A 15 -11.44 -5.87 1.51
N LEU A 16 -12.05 -4.89 0.84
CA LEU A 16 -11.36 -3.72 0.31
C LEU A 16 -11.22 -2.68 1.42
N GLU A 17 -9.98 -2.28 1.67
CA GLU A 17 -9.65 -1.20 2.60
C GLU A 17 -8.92 -0.09 1.84
N ALA A 18 -9.16 1.17 2.20
CA ALA A 18 -8.40 2.27 1.63
C ALA A 18 -6.90 2.08 1.91
N TYR A 19 -6.07 2.28 0.89
CA TYR A 19 -4.63 2.28 1.02
C TYR A 19 -4.22 3.33 2.04
N ASP A 20 -3.47 2.88 3.05
CA ASP A 20 -2.87 3.73 4.06
C ASP A 20 -1.37 3.45 4.11
N GLU A 21 -0.59 4.45 3.72
CA GLU A 21 0.87 4.38 3.72
C GLU A 21 1.45 4.08 5.11
N ARG A 22 0.77 4.53 6.19
CA ARG A 22 1.25 4.33 7.57
C ARG A 22 1.35 2.86 7.93
N LYS A 23 0.51 2.01 7.33
CA LYS A 23 0.56 0.55 7.53
C LYS A 23 1.80 -0.07 6.89
N VAL A 24 2.22 0.45 5.73
CA VAL A 24 3.47 0.03 5.08
C VAL A 24 4.65 0.50 5.91
N TYR A 25 4.66 1.78 6.28
CA TYR A 25 5.69 2.37 7.13
C TYR A 25 5.89 1.56 8.43
N GLY A 26 4.82 1.35 9.20
CA GLY A 26 4.90 0.63 10.48
C GLY A 26 5.36 -0.81 10.33
N SER A 27 4.96 -1.49 9.25
CA SER A 27 5.42 -2.85 8.97
C SER A 27 6.93 -2.90 8.68
N VAL A 28 7.45 -1.95 7.90
CA VAL A 28 8.88 -1.90 7.55
C VAL A 28 9.70 -1.47 8.76
N TYR A 29 9.27 -0.44 9.47
CA TYR A 29 9.93 0.02 10.69
C TYR A 29 10.03 -1.11 11.73
N GLY A 30 8.92 -1.81 11.99
CA GLY A 30 8.91 -2.95 12.91
C GLY A 30 9.89 -4.06 12.49
N ALA A 31 9.97 -4.38 11.19
CA ALA A 31 10.94 -5.34 10.68
C ALA A 31 12.39 -4.89 10.89
N CYS A 32 12.70 -3.62 10.63
CA CYS A 32 14.03 -3.05 10.88
C CYS A 32 14.39 -3.09 12.38
N MET A 33 13.44 -2.80 13.26
CA MET A 33 13.64 -2.90 14.71
C MET A 33 13.92 -4.34 15.16
N THR A 34 13.26 -5.34 14.58
CA THR A 34 13.48 -6.76 14.95
C THR A 34 14.88 -7.27 14.62
N VAL A 35 15.57 -6.65 13.67
CA VAL A 35 16.95 -6.99 13.30
C VAL A 35 17.99 -6.11 14.00
N GLY A 36 17.56 -5.28 14.97
CA GLY A 36 18.46 -4.47 15.80
C GLY A 36 19.03 -3.24 15.10
N MET A 37 18.41 -2.76 14.02
CA MET A 37 18.80 -1.48 13.40
C MET A 37 18.52 -0.31 14.33
N SER A 38 19.29 0.77 14.20
CA SER A 38 19.02 2.00 14.96
C SER A 38 17.71 2.65 14.51
N GLU A 39 17.06 3.40 15.40
CA GLU A 39 15.81 4.10 15.07
C GLU A 39 15.94 4.98 13.83
N HIS A 40 17.09 5.66 13.68
CA HIS A 40 17.37 6.50 12.52
C HIS A 40 17.41 5.70 11.21
N GLU A 41 18.08 4.55 11.20
CA GLU A 41 18.12 3.68 10.02
C GLU A 41 16.74 3.08 9.73
N CYS A 42 16.00 2.67 10.75
CA CYS A 42 14.62 2.19 10.64
C CYS A 42 13.73 3.26 9.98
N GLU A 43 13.83 4.53 10.40
CA GLU A 43 13.07 5.63 9.81
C GLU A 43 13.41 5.84 8.34
N LEU A 44 14.71 5.83 7.99
CA LEU A 44 15.16 6.03 6.62
C LEU A 44 14.64 4.93 5.70
N VAL A 45 14.79 3.66 6.10
CA VAL A 45 14.31 2.52 5.32
C VAL A 45 12.80 2.53 5.22
N ALA A 46 12.09 2.76 6.33
CA ALA A 46 10.63 2.77 6.35
C ALA A 46 10.05 3.88 5.45
N ARG A 47 10.60 5.10 5.49
CA ARG A 47 10.18 6.20 4.60
C ARG A 47 10.46 5.90 3.13
N HIS A 48 11.64 5.37 2.82
CA HIS A 48 12.02 5.05 1.45
C HIS A 48 11.12 3.98 0.84
N VAL A 49 10.89 2.90 1.58
CA VAL A 49 10.04 1.80 1.13
C VAL A 49 8.58 2.24 1.04
N SER A 50 8.06 2.96 2.04
CA SER A 50 6.67 3.43 2.02
C SER A 50 6.40 4.33 0.81
N SER A 51 7.30 5.25 0.49
CA SER A 51 7.20 6.14 -0.67
C SER A 51 7.20 5.37 -2.00
N LYS A 52 8.09 4.37 -2.15
CA LYS A 52 8.14 3.51 -3.35
C LYS A 52 6.87 2.69 -3.52
N VAL A 53 6.34 2.12 -2.44
CA VAL A 53 5.09 1.36 -2.47
C VAL A 53 3.92 2.28 -2.79
N THR A 54 3.82 3.45 -2.15
CA THR A 54 2.78 4.46 -2.44
C THR A 54 2.80 4.89 -3.90
N THR A 55 3.98 5.12 -4.47
CA THR A 55 4.14 5.46 -5.89
C THR A 55 3.64 4.32 -6.78
N SER A 56 4.03 3.08 -6.48
CA SER A 56 3.61 1.89 -7.21
C SER A 56 2.09 1.67 -7.13
N VAL A 57 1.50 1.87 -5.96
CA VAL A 57 0.04 1.77 -5.74
C VAL A 57 -0.69 2.87 -6.50
N LYS A 58 -0.18 4.11 -6.51
CA LYS A 58 -0.76 5.22 -7.27
C LYS A 58 -0.76 4.96 -8.77
N GLN A 59 0.34 4.42 -9.29
CA GLN A 59 0.51 4.08 -10.71
C GLN A 59 -0.35 2.87 -11.12
N LYS A 60 -0.49 1.88 -10.24
CA LYS A 60 -1.43 0.78 -10.45
C LYS A 60 -2.86 1.29 -10.23
N LYS A 61 -3.49 1.80 -11.30
CA LYS A 61 -4.95 1.92 -11.37
C LYS A 61 -5.53 0.56 -11.01
N ILE A 62 -6.09 0.44 -9.81
CA ILE A 62 -6.83 -0.74 -9.41
C ILE A 62 -8.01 -0.86 -10.37
N LYS A 63 -7.92 -1.80 -11.31
CA LYS A 63 -9.11 -2.38 -11.91
C LYS A 63 -9.75 -3.20 -10.80
N THR A 64 -10.69 -2.58 -10.09
CA THR A 64 -11.50 -3.29 -9.11
C THR A 64 -12.15 -4.48 -9.81
N THR A 65 -12.31 -5.56 -9.07
CA THR A 65 -12.97 -6.82 -9.44
C THR A 65 -14.40 -6.67 -9.99
N GLY A 66 -14.95 -5.45 -10.06
CA GLY A 66 -16.17 -5.11 -10.79
C GLY A 66 -16.00 -4.82 -12.30
N GLN A 67 -14.78 -4.91 -12.87
CA GLN A 67 -14.56 -4.77 -14.32
C GLN A 67 -14.41 -6.10 -15.08
N ILE A 68 -14.59 -7.26 -14.42
CA ILE A 68 -14.38 -8.58 -15.05
C ILE A 68 -15.71 -9.27 -15.44
N THR A 69 -16.88 -8.83 -14.94
CA THR A 69 -18.19 -9.41 -15.33
C THR A 69 -18.94 -8.57 -16.36
N LYS A 70 -18.36 -8.38 -17.55
CA LYS A 70 -19.11 -8.04 -18.78
C LYS A 70 -18.32 -8.25 -20.07
N LYS A 71 -17.48 -9.29 -20.12
CA LYS A 71 -16.92 -9.85 -21.37
C LYS A 71 -16.60 -11.33 -21.17
N ALA A 72 -17.64 -12.12 -20.96
CA ALA A 72 -17.64 -13.54 -21.30
C ALA A 72 -19.12 -13.91 -21.45
N VAL A 73 -19.52 -13.91 -22.73
CA VAL A 73 -20.68 -14.57 -23.36
C VAL A 73 -21.92 -14.77 -22.50
#